data_AF-A0A4R5K6J1-F1
#
_entry.id   AF-A0A4R5K6J1-F1
#
_cell.length_a   1.000
_cell.length_b   1.000
_cell.length_c   1.000
_cell.angle_alpha   90.00
_cell.angle_beta   90.00
_cell.angle_gamma   90.00
#
_symmetry.space_group_name_H-M   'P 1'
#
loop_
_entity.id
_entity.type
_entity.pdbx_description
1 polymer ?
#
loop_
_entity_poly.entity_id
_entity_poly.type
_entity_poly.pdbx_seq_one_letter_code
_entity_poly.pdbx_strand_id
1 'polypeptide(L)'
;MHDKLKWRPFWATHVGAMKGCLDFLNIPMSDAWLVGGIGHAFIMNINDNVSAAGPTVWNTEMMMLLGHNLGFHVSGVFAWKSDPQFEIKQKLAWETARRALDQGFPCYGWELGIAEYYVVCGYDSFGYYYSGIGTAEYEI
;
A
#
# COMPACT_ATOMS: atom_id res chain seq x y z
N MET A 1 -16.65 -0.02 10.74
CA MET A 1 -16.70 0.82 9.53
C MET A 1 -15.57 1.85 9.64
N HIS A 2 -14.63 1.85 8.68
CA HIS A 2 -13.40 2.65 8.70
C HIS A 2 -13.58 3.97 7.91
N ASP A 3 -14.61 4.74 8.24
CA ASP A 3 -15.07 5.92 7.46
C ASP A 3 -14.07 7.11 7.45
N LYS A 4 -12.84 6.92 7.97
CA LYS A 4 -11.82 7.96 8.10
C LYS A 4 -10.59 7.75 7.22
N LEU A 5 -10.38 6.57 6.64
CA LEU A 5 -9.22 6.35 5.76
C LEU A 5 -9.56 6.87 4.36
N LYS A 6 -8.86 7.93 3.93
CA LYS A 6 -9.07 8.55 2.62
C LYS A 6 -7.83 8.38 1.76
N TRP A 7 -8.04 7.97 0.51
CA TRP A 7 -7.02 8.03 -0.52
C TRP A 7 -6.58 9.48 -0.73
N ARG A 8 -5.28 9.70 -0.96
CA ARG A 8 -4.74 10.99 -1.39
C ARG A 8 -3.96 10.78 -2.68
N PRO A 9 -4.26 11.54 -3.76
CA PRO A 9 -3.56 11.38 -5.02
C PRO A 9 -2.07 11.71 -4.82
N PHE A 10 -1.23 10.72 -5.09
CA PHE A 10 0.22 10.83 -5.08
C PHE A 10 0.74 10.16 -6.35
N TRP A 11 1.71 10.78 -7.04
CA TRP A 11 2.22 10.21 -8.30
C TRP A 11 2.83 8.82 -8.11
N ALA A 12 3.43 8.57 -6.95
CA ALA A 12 3.81 7.23 -6.49
C ALA A 12 2.70 6.66 -5.60
N THR A 13 1.84 5.79 -6.16
CA THR A 13 0.64 5.32 -5.46
C THR A 13 0.93 4.61 -4.14
N HIS A 14 2.07 3.90 -4.06
CA HIS A 14 2.55 3.26 -2.83
C HIS A 14 2.72 4.26 -1.69
N VAL A 15 3.38 5.38 -1.97
CA VAL A 15 3.60 6.45 -0.99
C VAL A 15 2.28 7.08 -0.58
N GLY A 16 1.38 7.32 -1.53
CA GLY A 16 0.04 7.82 -1.25
C GLY A 16 -0.75 6.90 -0.31
N ALA A 17 -0.70 5.59 -0.54
CA ALA A 17 -1.43 4.62 0.27
C ALA A 17 -0.85 4.56 1.69
N MET A 18 0.48 4.51 1.80
CA MET A 18 1.18 4.55 3.08
C MET A 18 0.88 5.84 3.84
N LYS A 19 0.92 7.00 3.17
CA LYS A 19 0.59 8.30 3.78
C LYS A 19 -0.83 8.32 4.32
N GLY A 20 -1.80 7.81 3.56
CA GLY A 20 -3.19 7.69 4.00
C GLY A 20 -3.32 6.85 5.28
N CYS A 21 -2.60 5.73 5.36
CA CYS A 21 -2.57 4.89 6.56
C CYS A 21 -1.94 5.62 7.77
N LEU A 22 -0.84 6.35 7.57
CA LEU A 22 -0.20 7.11 8.65
C LEU A 22 -1.10 8.25 9.16
N ASP A 23 -1.79 8.95 8.25
CA ASP A 23 -2.76 9.99 8.60
C ASP A 23 -3.94 9.42 9.39
N PHE A 24 -4.44 8.25 8.99
CA PHE A 24 -5.49 7.56 9.74
C PHE A 24 -5.06 7.21 11.17
N LEU A 25 -3.80 6.80 11.35
CA LEU A 25 -3.21 6.53 12.67
C LEU A 25 -2.83 7.79 13.44
N ASN A 26 -3.05 8.99 12.88
CA ASN A 26 -2.64 10.28 13.43
C ASN A 26 -1.13 10.38 13.68
N ILE A 27 -0.32 9.80 12.79
CA ILE A 27 1.14 9.92 12.82
C ILE A 27 1.53 11.09 11.90
N PRO A 28 1.82 12.29 12.44
CA PRO A 28 2.04 13.48 11.62
C PRO A 28 3.37 13.39 10.90
N MET A 29 3.33 13.48 9.57
CA MET A 29 4.51 13.47 8.72
C MET A 29 4.26 14.30 7.47
N SER A 30 5.24 15.10 7.06
CA SER A 30 5.19 15.75 5.75
C SER A 30 5.46 14.73 4.64
N ASP A 31 4.92 14.97 3.46
CA ASP A 31 5.15 14.11 2.29
C ASP A 31 6.65 13.98 1.99
N ALA A 32 7.39 15.09 2.07
CA ALA A 32 8.84 15.10 1.85
C ALA A 32 9.60 14.26 2.88
N TRP A 33 9.21 14.33 4.16
CA TRP A 33 9.84 13.54 5.21
C TRP A 33 9.56 12.05 5.04
N LEU A 34 8.33 11.69 4.68
CA LEU A 34 7.97 10.30 4.40
C LEU A 34 8.78 9.76 3.20
N VAL A 35 8.74 10.46 2.07
CA VAL A 35 9.43 10.08 0.83
C VAL A 35 10.94 9.95 1.04
N GLY A 36 11.56 10.87 1.77
CA GLY A 36 12.99 10.79 2.10
C GLY A 36 13.30 9.66 3.07
N GLY A 37 12.50 9.52 4.12
CA GLY A 37 12.74 8.58 5.22
C GLY A 37 12.56 7.10 4.85
N ILE A 38 11.64 6.79 3.92
CA ILE A 38 11.48 5.43 3.38
C ILE A 38 12.43 5.14 2.20
N GLY A 39 13.34 6.07 1.88
CA GLY A 39 14.32 5.90 0.81
C GLY A 39 13.80 6.15 -0.61
N HIS A 40 12.53 6.48 -0.80
CA HIS A 40 11.92 6.67 -2.12
C HIS A 40 12.57 7.79 -2.93
N ALA A 41 13.00 8.88 -2.27
CA ALA A 41 13.73 9.97 -2.92
C ALA A 41 15.07 9.54 -3.55
N PHE A 42 15.65 8.43 -3.10
CA PHE A 42 17.01 8.01 -3.45
C PHE A 42 17.05 6.81 -4.40
N ILE A 43 15.88 6.30 -4.81
CA ILE A 43 15.79 5.10 -5.63
C ILE A 43 15.71 5.50 -7.10
N MET A 44 16.76 5.14 -7.83
CA MET A 44 16.84 5.27 -9.29
C MET A 44 16.75 3.90 -9.92
N ASN A 45 15.71 3.66 -10.71
CA ASN A 45 15.62 2.46 -11.55
C ASN A 45 16.28 2.74 -12.90
N ILE A 46 17.46 2.17 -13.13
CA ILE A 46 18.16 2.21 -14.42
C ILE A 46 18.29 0.76 -14.90
N ASN A 47 17.73 0.46 -16.07
CA ASN A 47 17.84 -0.84 -16.71
C ASN A 47 17.81 -0.62 -18.23
N ASP A 48 18.60 -1.40 -18.96
CA ASP A 48 18.73 -1.25 -20.42
C ASP A 48 17.43 -1.56 -21.19
N ASN A 49 16.45 -2.17 -20.51
CA ASN A 49 15.15 -2.58 -21.05
C ASN A 49 13.94 -1.95 -20.33
N VAL A 50 14.10 -0.91 -19.48
CA VAL A 50 12.93 -0.30 -18.81
C VAL A 50 12.22 0.76 -19.65
N SER A 51 10.90 0.69 -19.63
CA SER A 51 9.97 1.75 -20.03
C SER A 51 9.92 2.84 -18.95
N ALA A 52 9.48 4.05 -19.30
CA ALA A 52 9.20 5.14 -18.35
C ALA A 52 8.19 4.76 -17.23
N ALA A 53 7.48 3.64 -17.38
CA ALA A 53 6.64 3.03 -16.34
C ALA A 53 7.42 2.23 -15.26
N GLY A 54 8.73 2.04 -15.41
CA GLY A 54 9.59 1.34 -14.44
C GLY A 54 9.52 1.80 -12.97
N PRO A 55 9.17 3.06 -12.62
CA PRO A 55 9.03 3.48 -11.22
C PRO A 55 7.91 2.76 -10.45
N THR A 56 6.94 2.15 -11.12
CA THR A 56 5.79 1.48 -10.48
C THR A 56 5.94 -0.04 -10.40
N VAL A 57 6.85 -0.66 -11.15
CA VAL A 57 6.97 -2.13 -11.26
C VAL A 57 8.34 -2.61 -10.79
N TRP A 58 8.56 -2.58 -9.47
CA TRP A 58 9.79 -3.09 -8.84
C TRP A 58 9.51 -3.52 -7.39
N ASN A 59 10.46 -4.21 -6.75
CA ASN A 59 10.28 -4.70 -5.39
C ASN A 59 10.41 -3.57 -4.35
N THR A 60 9.29 -2.99 -3.95
CA THR A 60 9.20 -1.92 -2.95
C THR A 60 9.36 -2.41 -1.51
N GLU A 61 9.54 -3.72 -1.25
CA GLU A 61 9.54 -4.26 0.12
C GLU A 61 10.60 -3.63 1.01
N MET A 62 11.76 -3.35 0.44
CA MET A 62 12.86 -2.68 1.14
C MET A 62 12.47 -1.30 1.69
N MET A 63 11.55 -0.58 1.05
CA MET A 63 11.07 0.72 1.56
C MET A 63 10.24 0.55 2.83
N MET A 64 9.44 -0.50 2.90
CA MET A 64 8.60 -0.78 4.07
C MET A 64 9.46 -1.11 5.30
N LEU A 65 10.60 -1.76 5.07
CA LEU A 65 11.57 -2.00 6.14
C LEU A 65 12.10 -0.71 6.74
N LEU A 66 12.20 0.38 5.97
CA LEU A 66 12.73 1.66 6.47
C LEU A 66 11.73 2.46 7.31
N GLY A 67 10.45 2.09 7.33
CA GLY A 67 9.42 2.77 8.12
C GLY A 67 9.74 2.84 9.62
N HIS A 68 10.48 1.84 10.16
CA HIS A 68 10.83 1.82 11.58
C HIS A 68 11.71 3.01 12.00
N ASN A 69 12.53 3.55 11.09
CA ASN A 69 13.32 4.76 11.32
C ASN A 69 12.44 6.00 11.51
N LEU A 70 11.19 5.92 11.09
CA LEU A 70 10.18 6.98 11.18
C LEU A 70 9.12 6.70 12.26
N GLY A 71 9.32 5.66 13.07
CA GLY A 71 8.43 5.33 14.18
C GLY A 71 7.18 4.53 13.80
N PHE A 72 7.13 3.91 12.62
CA PHE A 72 6.04 3.00 12.23
C PHE A 72 6.57 1.69 11.67
N HIS A 73 5.73 0.65 11.67
CA HIS A 73 6.07 -0.64 11.08
C HIS A 73 5.00 -1.05 10.07
N VAL A 74 5.43 -1.62 8.95
CA VAL A 74 4.54 -2.21 7.95
C VAL A 74 4.82 -3.70 7.92
N SER A 75 3.79 -4.48 8.21
CA SER A 75 3.78 -5.94 8.06
C SER A 75 2.86 -6.32 6.91
N GLY A 76 3.25 -7.29 6.09
CA GLY A 76 2.43 -7.73 4.96
C GLY A 76 2.87 -9.07 4.40
N VAL A 77 2.15 -9.53 3.38
CA VAL A 77 2.43 -10.77 2.67
C VAL A 77 2.73 -10.42 1.22
N PHE A 78 3.82 -10.99 0.69
CA PHE A 78 4.28 -10.76 -0.67
C PHE A 78 4.41 -12.08 -1.42
N ALA A 79 3.87 -12.09 -2.64
CA ALA A 79 3.91 -13.23 -3.54
C ALA A 79 3.78 -12.77 -4.98
N TRP A 80 4.54 -13.42 -5.86
CA TRP A 80 4.29 -13.37 -7.30
C TRP A 80 3.21 -14.39 -7.66
N LYS A 81 2.44 -14.16 -8.73
CA LYS A 81 1.45 -15.14 -9.24
C LYS A 81 2.10 -16.49 -9.63
N SER A 82 3.39 -16.49 -9.90
CA SER A 82 4.20 -17.69 -10.19
C SER A 82 4.72 -18.41 -8.94
N ASP A 83 4.49 -17.87 -7.74
CA ASP A 83 4.92 -18.49 -6.49
C ASP A 83 4.13 -19.81 -6.27
N PRO A 84 4.80 -20.95 -6.04
CA PRO A 84 4.11 -22.23 -5.79
C PRO A 84 3.15 -22.20 -4.60
N GLN A 85 3.34 -21.27 -3.67
CA GLN A 85 2.50 -21.08 -2.48
C GLN A 85 1.53 -19.90 -2.64
N PHE A 86 1.32 -19.39 -3.86
CA PHE A 86 0.53 -18.20 -4.11
C PHE A 86 -0.86 -18.26 -3.47
N GLU A 87 -1.61 -19.35 -3.65
CA GLU A 87 -2.95 -19.50 -3.05
C GLU A 87 -2.93 -19.44 -1.51
N ILE A 88 -1.92 -20.05 -0.90
CA ILE A 88 -1.74 -20.04 0.57
C ILE A 88 -1.43 -18.61 1.04
N LYS A 89 -0.51 -17.93 0.35
CA LYS A 89 -0.13 -16.55 0.67
C LYS A 89 -1.26 -15.56 0.40
N GLN A 90 -2.04 -15.75 -0.65
CA GLN A 90 -3.23 -14.95 -0.94
C GLN A 90 -4.26 -15.08 0.19
N LYS A 91 -4.54 -16.30 0.65
CA LYS A 91 -5.41 -16.54 1.80
C LYS A 91 -4.84 -15.92 3.08
N LEU A 92 -3.53 -16.02 3.30
CA LEU A 92 -2.87 -15.39 4.45
C LEU A 92 -2.97 -13.85 4.38
N ALA A 93 -2.81 -13.25 3.21
CA ALA A 93 -2.97 -11.82 3.00
C ALA A 93 -4.40 -11.37 3.34
N TRP A 94 -5.40 -12.11 2.85
CA TRP A 94 -6.82 -11.91 3.19
C TRP A 94 -7.07 -11.91 4.70
N GLU A 95 -6.69 -12.98 5.38
CA GLU A 95 -6.90 -13.12 6.81
C GLU A 95 -6.11 -12.10 7.65
N THR A 96 -4.94 -11.66 7.16
CA THR A 96 -4.10 -10.66 7.85
C THR A 96 -4.73 -9.28 7.75
N ALA A 97 -5.15 -8.86 6.55
CA ALA A 97 -5.79 -7.56 6.35
C ALA A 97 -7.12 -7.47 7.10
N ARG A 98 -7.95 -8.52 7.04
CA ARG A 98 -9.20 -8.58 7.81
C ARG A 98 -9.00 -8.39 9.31
N ARG A 99 -8.09 -9.17 9.90
CA ARG A 99 -7.78 -9.06 11.34
C ARG A 99 -7.23 -7.69 11.71
N ALA A 100 -6.36 -7.12 10.88
CA ALA A 100 -5.85 -5.77 11.09
C ALA A 100 -6.98 -4.72 11.05
N LEU A 101 -7.87 -4.80 10.05
CA LEU A 101 -9.04 -3.93 9.95
C LEU A 101 -10.00 -4.11 11.13
N ASP A 102 -10.24 -5.33 11.60
CA ASP A 102 -11.10 -5.57 12.78
C ASP A 102 -10.50 -4.96 14.06
N GLN A 103 -9.18 -4.84 14.12
CA GLN A 103 -8.43 -4.22 15.23
C GLN A 103 -8.28 -2.70 15.09
N GLY A 104 -8.75 -2.10 14.01
CA GLY A 104 -8.63 -0.67 13.77
C GLY A 104 -7.31 -0.25 13.10
N PHE A 105 -6.54 -1.17 12.54
CA PHE A 105 -5.33 -0.86 11.79
C PHE A 105 -5.64 -0.67 10.30
N PRO A 106 -5.12 0.40 9.66
CA PRO A 106 -5.33 0.62 8.24
C PRO A 106 -4.49 -0.36 7.41
N CYS A 107 -5.02 -0.74 6.26
CA CYS A 107 -4.36 -1.65 5.32
C CYS A 107 -4.31 -1.04 3.93
N TYR A 108 -3.35 -1.48 3.11
CA TYR A 108 -3.29 -1.17 1.69
C TYR A 108 -2.79 -2.39 0.91
N GLY A 109 -3.07 -2.44 -0.39
CA GLY A 109 -2.73 -3.58 -1.25
C GLY A 109 -2.33 -3.15 -2.66
N TRP A 110 -1.56 -4.00 -3.34
CA TRP A 110 -1.17 -3.86 -4.74
C TRP A 110 -2.13 -4.66 -5.64
N GLU A 111 -2.39 -4.16 -6.84
CA GLU A 111 -3.15 -4.88 -7.88
C GLU A 111 -4.58 -5.26 -7.45
N LEU A 112 -5.25 -4.40 -6.68
CA LEU A 112 -6.66 -4.60 -6.31
C LEU A 112 -7.63 -4.21 -7.44
N GLY A 113 -7.25 -3.24 -8.27
CA GLY A 113 -7.98 -2.81 -9.47
C GLY A 113 -7.12 -2.88 -10.74
N ILE A 114 -6.15 -1.98 -10.85
CA ILE A 114 -5.04 -2.05 -11.83
C ILE A 114 -3.71 -2.25 -11.10
N ALA A 115 -2.59 -2.35 -11.85
CA ALA A 115 -1.25 -2.53 -11.30
C ALA A 115 -0.74 -1.27 -10.56
N GLU A 116 -1.40 -0.93 -9.45
CA GLU A 116 -1.18 0.22 -8.58
C GLU A 116 -1.52 -0.13 -7.12
N TYR A 117 -1.14 0.74 -6.17
CA TYR A 117 -1.49 0.59 -4.75
C TYR A 117 -2.81 1.29 -4.40
N TYR A 118 -3.56 0.65 -3.50
CA TYR A 118 -4.88 1.08 -3.03
C TYR A 118 -4.96 0.99 -1.51
N VAL A 119 -5.63 1.95 -0.87
CA VAL A 119 -6.01 1.81 0.55
C VAL A 119 -7.22 0.89 0.66
N VAL A 120 -7.21 -0.01 1.65
CA VAL A 120 -8.32 -0.90 1.96
C VAL A 120 -9.18 -0.25 3.04
N CYS A 121 -10.39 0.14 2.67
CA CYS A 121 -11.34 0.86 3.53
C CYS A 121 -12.28 -0.08 4.30
N GLY A 122 -12.32 -1.36 3.94
CA GLY A 122 -13.15 -2.35 4.58
C GLY A 122 -13.18 -3.65 3.80
N TYR A 123 -14.04 -4.57 4.21
CA TYR A 123 -14.22 -5.84 3.53
C TYR A 123 -15.63 -6.41 3.80
N ASP A 124 -16.03 -7.36 2.97
CA ASP A 124 -17.23 -8.19 3.17
C ASP A 124 -16.92 -9.68 2.89
N SER A 125 -17.95 -10.50 2.66
CA SER A 125 -17.79 -11.92 2.34
C SER A 125 -17.20 -12.18 0.95
N PHE A 126 -17.22 -11.20 0.06
CA PHE A 126 -16.76 -11.30 -1.33
C PHE A 126 -15.37 -10.72 -1.54
N GLY A 127 -14.99 -9.66 -0.82
CA GLY A 127 -13.67 -9.06 -0.99
C GLY A 127 -13.45 -7.76 -0.21
N TYR A 128 -12.48 -6.98 -0.67
CA TYR A 128 -12.13 -5.69 -0.08
C TYR A 128 -12.95 -4.55 -0.70
N TYR A 129 -13.32 -3.59 0.13
CA TYR A 129 -13.61 -2.23 -0.32
C TYR A 129 -12.30 -1.46 -0.32
N TYR A 130 -11.93 -0.85 -1.44
CA TYR A 130 -10.67 -0.14 -1.59
C TYR A 130 -10.83 1.16 -2.38
N SER A 131 -9.89 2.09 -2.19
CA SER A 131 -9.87 3.39 -2.85
C SER A 131 -8.48 3.71 -3.37
N GLY A 132 -8.41 4.29 -4.56
CA GLY A 132 -7.17 4.65 -5.24
C GLY A 132 -7.41 5.10 -6.67
N ILE A 133 -6.35 5.11 -7.48
CA ILE A 133 -6.46 5.52 -8.89
C ILE A 133 -7.43 4.60 -9.66
N GLY A 134 -8.36 5.22 -10.40
CA GLY A 134 -9.37 4.52 -11.18
C GLY A 134 -10.58 4.00 -10.38
N THR A 135 -10.60 4.15 -9.05
CA THR A 135 -11.84 3.93 -8.28
C THR A 135 -12.71 5.19 -8.36
N ALA A 136 -14.04 5.02 -8.43
CA ALA A 136 -14.95 6.15 -8.26
C ALA A 136 -14.71 6.80 -6.90
N GLU A 137 -14.72 8.14 -6.84
CA GLU A 137 -14.74 8.84 -5.55
C GLU A 137 -16.06 8.49 -4.88
N TYR A 138 -15.99 7.79 -3.73
CA TYR A 138 -17.14 7.65 -2.87
C TYR A 138 -17.38 9.01 -2.22
N GLU A 139 -18.25 9.82 -2.82
CA GLU A 139 -18.95 10.86 -2.07
C GLU A 139 -19.88 10.15 -1.06
N ILE A 140 -19.61 10.38 0.23
CA ILE A 140 -20.47 10.01 1.35
C ILE A 140 -21.39 11.19 1.63
#